data_AF-A0A3M1YP11-F1
#
_entry.id   AF-A0A3M1YP11-F1
#
_cell.length_a   1.000
_cell.length_b   1.000
_cell.length_c   1.000
_cell.angle_alpha   90.00
_cell.angle_beta   90.00
_cell.angle_gamma   90.00
#
_symmetry.space_group_name_H-M   'P 1'
#
loop_
_entity.id
_entity.type
_entity.pdbx_description
1 polymer ?
#
loop_
_entity_poly.entity_id
_entity_poly.type
_entity_poly.pdbx_seq_one_letter_code
_entity_poly.pdbx_strand_id
1 'polypeptide(L)'
;ALEVSVLALLDETQRPLEIARVSQTAHELLAKNRTVVIYSSRQLITERRGLKNLAIGGIVSDSLVEIVQHLAIRPRYFIAKGGITSSDMATKALSVKRAIVRGQILPGIPLWELGADSRYPDLTYIVFPGNVGDENALASLVAKLEARG
;
A
#
# COMPACT_ATOMS: atom_id res chain seq x y z
N ALA A 1 -4.58 5.31 -11.22
CA ALA A 1 -4.97 4.71 -9.94
C ALA A 1 -5.71 3.40 -10.22
N LEU A 2 -5.63 2.43 -9.33
CA LEU A 2 -6.21 1.10 -9.43
C LEU A 2 -7.08 0.85 -8.20
N GLU A 3 -8.38 0.70 -8.43
CA GLU A 3 -9.31 0.28 -7.38
C GLU A 3 -9.24 -1.24 -7.22
N VAL A 4 -9.27 -1.68 -5.95
CA VAL A 4 -9.38 -3.08 -5.55
C VAL A 4 -10.80 -3.33 -5.03
N SER A 5 -11.53 -4.21 -5.72
CA SER A 5 -12.91 -4.54 -5.36
C SER A 5 -12.95 -5.38 -4.08
N VAL A 6 -13.41 -4.79 -2.97
CA VAL A 6 -13.57 -5.54 -1.71
C VAL A 6 -14.58 -6.68 -1.89
N LEU A 7 -15.60 -6.50 -2.72
CA LEU A 7 -16.58 -7.56 -3.02
C LEU A 7 -15.94 -8.76 -3.71
N ALA A 8 -14.97 -8.55 -4.60
CA ALA A 8 -14.22 -9.61 -5.25
C ALA A 8 -13.25 -10.29 -4.28
N LEU A 9 -12.56 -9.52 -3.42
CA LEU A 9 -11.67 -10.09 -2.39
C LEU A 9 -12.41 -10.98 -1.39
N LEU A 10 -13.66 -10.65 -1.06
CA LEU A 10 -14.49 -11.44 -0.15
C LEU A 10 -15.04 -12.72 -0.79
N ASP A 11 -14.89 -12.91 -2.10
CA ASP A 11 -15.26 -14.15 -2.77
C ASP A 11 -14.00 -14.98 -3.07
N GLU A 12 -13.93 -16.20 -2.54
CA GLU A 12 -12.73 -17.05 -2.66
C GLU A 12 -12.36 -17.38 -4.10
N THR A 13 -13.34 -17.42 -5.01
CA THR A 13 -13.10 -17.70 -6.43
C THR A 13 -12.60 -16.47 -7.17
N GLN A 14 -13.02 -15.27 -6.76
CA GLN A 14 -12.68 -14.01 -7.42
C GLN A 14 -11.43 -13.35 -6.83
N ARG A 15 -11.13 -13.59 -5.55
CA ARG A 15 -9.97 -13.03 -4.85
C ARG A 15 -8.66 -13.21 -5.62
N PRO A 16 -8.24 -14.42 -6.04
CA PRO A 16 -6.99 -14.59 -6.76
C PRO A 16 -6.99 -13.86 -8.11
N LEU A 17 -8.14 -13.78 -8.80
CA LEU A 17 -8.28 -13.07 -10.06
C LEU A 17 -8.12 -11.56 -9.88
N GLU A 18 -8.72 -11.00 -8.82
CA GLU A 18 -8.63 -9.58 -8.51
C GLU A 18 -7.20 -9.19 -8.09
N ILE A 19 -6.55 -10.02 -7.26
CA ILE A 19 -5.15 -9.84 -6.88
C ILE A 19 -4.26 -9.84 -8.13
N ALA A 20 -4.39 -10.84 -8.99
CA ALA A 20 -3.60 -10.96 -10.22
C ALA A 20 -3.82 -9.77 -11.17
N ARG A 21 -5.08 -9.35 -11.37
CA ARG A 21 -5.43 -8.19 -12.22
C ARG A 21 -4.74 -6.92 -11.73
N VAL A 22 -4.83 -6.65 -10.43
CA VAL A 22 -4.25 -5.44 -9.85
C VAL A 22 -2.73 -5.49 -9.87
N SER A 23 -2.11 -6.61 -9.47
CA SER A 23 -0.65 -6.75 -9.45
C SER A 23 -0.05 -6.65 -10.85
N GLN A 24 -0.66 -7.28 -11.86
CA GLN A 24 -0.20 -7.21 -13.25
C GLN A 24 -0.31 -5.79 -13.79
N THR A 25 -1.45 -5.13 -13.59
CA THR A 25 -1.64 -3.75 -14.06
C THR A 25 -0.67 -2.78 -13.37
N ALA A 26 -0.47 -2.94 -12.06
CA ALA A 26 0.49 -2.15 -11.31
C ALA A 26 1.92 -2.36 -11.81
N HIS A 27 2.31 -3.61 -12.09
CA HIS A 27 3.61 -3.94 -12.68
C HIS A 27 3.80 -3.26 -14.03
N GLU A 28 2.86 -3.37 -14.96
CA GLU A 28 2.94 -2.75 -16.29
C GLU A 28 3.06 -1.22 -16.24
N LEU A 29 2.39 -0.57 -15.28
CA LEU A 29 2.48 0.87 -15.08
C LEU A 29 3.82 1.27 -14.47
N LEU A 30 4.30 0.54 -13.45
CA LEU A 30 5.61 0.77 -12.84
C LEU A 30 6.74 0.58 -13.87
N ALA A 31 6.64 -0.43 -14.75
CA ALA A 31 7.59 -0.67 -15.84
C ALA A 31 7.69 0.52 -16.82
N LYS A 32 6.64 1.32 -16.93
CA LYS A 32 6.58 2.53 -17.76
C LYS A 32 6.96 3.80 -16.97
N ASN A 33 7.61 3.65 -15.81
CA ASN A 33 7.95 4.74 -14.89
C ASN A 33 6.73 5.58 -14.46
N ARG A 34 5.55 4.96 -14.33
CA ARG A 34 4.32 5.64 -13.88
C ARG A 34 4.10 5.38 -12.40
N THR A 35 3.75 6.43 -11.67
CA THR A 35 3.29 6.32 -10.28
C THR A 35 1.92 5.66 -10.22
N VAL A 36 1.79 4.65 -9.36
CA VAL A 36 0.57 3.86 -9.19
C VAL A 36 -0.01 4.10 -7.80
N VAL A 37 -1.32 4.35 -7.75
CA VAL A 37 -2.10 4.41 -6.50
C VAL A 37 -3.02 3.21 -6.47
N ILE A 38 -2.93 2.39 -5.44
CA ILE A 38 -3.81 1.25 -5.19
C ILE A 38 -4.69 1.58 -3.99
N TYR A 39 -6.01 1.39 -4.10
CA TYR A 39 -6.94 1.69 -3.03
C TYR A 39 -8.13 0.72 -3.06
N SER A 40 -8.67 0.39 -1.89
CA SER A 40 -9.89 -0.42 -1.78
C SER A 40 -11.15 0.39 -2.11
N SER A 41 -12.18 -0.30 -2.60
CA SER A 41 -13.49 0.32 -2.87
C SER A 41 -14.08 1.04 -1.65
N ARG A 42 -14.77 2.16 -1.88
CA ARG A 42 -15.32 3.03 -0.81
C ARG A 42 -16.57 2.48 -0.11
N GLN A 43 -17.23 1.48 -0.69
CA GLN A 43 -18.44 0.92 -0.12
C GLN A 43 -18.11 0.23 1.21
N LEU A 44 -18.70 0.73 2.30
CA LEU A 44 -18.58 0.10 3.60
C LEU A 44 -19.39 -1.20 3.61
N ILE A 45 -18.72 -2.32 3.82
CA ILE A 45 -19.34 -3.63 3.94
C ILE A 45 -19.18 -4.05 5.39
N THR A 46 -20.27 -3.93 6.16
CA THR A 46 -20.23 -4.20 7.60
C THR A 46 -20.47 -5.65 7.96
N GLU A 47 -21.27 -6.36 7.15
CA GLU A 47 -21.61 -7.77 7.37
C GLU A 47 -21.91 -8.45 6.02
N ARG A 48 -21.20 -9.53 5.70
CA ARG A 48 -21.47 -10.35 4.52
C ARG A 48 -21.20 -11.81 4.82
N ARG A 49 -22.16 -12.70 4.51
CA ARG A 49 -22.04 -14.16 4.71
C ARG A 49 -21.60 -14.55 6.15
N GLY A 50 -22.04 -13.80 7.18
CA GLY A 50 -21.69 -14.06 8.59
C GLY A 50 -20.28 -13.63 9.01
N LEU A 51 -19.51 -12.99 8.13
CA LEU A 51 -18.20 -12.41 8.48
C LEU A 51 -18.39 -11.10 9.25
N LYS A 52 -17.70 -11.00 10.39
CA LYS A 52 -17.61 -9.76 11.18
C LYS A 52 -16.65 -8.77 10.50
N ASN A 53 -16.84 -7.47 10.75
CA ASN A 53 -15.97 -6.37 10.31
C ASN A 53 -14.46 -6.67 10.39
N LEU A 54 -14.00 -7.26 11.50
CA LEU A 54 -12.59 -7.56 11.70
C LEU A 54 -12.06 -8.60 10.69
N ALA A 55 -12.85 -9.63 10.36
CA ALA A 55 -12.47 -10.65 9.39
C ALA A 55 -12.40 -10.06 7.96
N ILE A 56 -13.34 -9.17 7.62
CA ILE A 56 -13.32 -8.43 6.35
C ILE A 56 -12.05 -7.59 6.25
N GLY A 57 -11.72 -6.83 7.30
CA GLY A 57 -10.50 -6.03 7.35
C GLY A 57 -9.23 -6.88 7.17
N GLY A 58 -9.18 -8.06 7.80
CA GLY A 58 -8.09 -9.01 7.64
C GLY A 58 -7.93 -9.49 6.19
N ILE A 59 -9.01 -9.95 5.55
CA ILE A 59 -8.99 -10.40 4.15
C ILE A 59 -8.51 -9.28 3.22
N VAL A 60 -8.99 -8.05 3.42
CA VAL A 60 -8.56 -6.91 2.61
C VAL A 60 -7.08 -6.60 2.83
N SER A 61 -6.60 -6.58 4.07
CA SER A 61 -5.19 -6.31 4.39
C SER A 61 -4.27 -7.37 3.77
N ASP A 62 -4.58 -8.65 3.96
CA ASP A 62 -3.77 -9.75 3.45
C ASP A 62 -3.79 -9.78 1.90
N SER A 63 -4.92 -9.45 1.27
CA SER A 63 -4.98 -9.33 -0.20
C SER A 63 -4.11 -8.19 -0.73
N LEU A 64 -4.09 -7.04 -0.05
CA LEU A 64 -3.21 -5.92 -0.43
C LEU A 64 -1.73 -6.28 -0.24
N VAL A 65 -1.41 -7.05 0.79
CA VAL A 65 -0.05 -7.58 1.00
C VAL A 65 0.35 -8.47 -0.17
N GLU A 66 -0.52 -9.41 -0.57
CA GLU A 66 -0.27 -10.32 -1.68
C GLU A 66 -0.08 -9.59 -3.01
N ILE A 67 -0.90 -8.57 -3.29
CA ILE A 67 -0.74 -7.69 -4.47
C ILE A 67 0.68 -7.11 -4.54
N VAL A 68 1.20 -6.60 -3.42
CA VAL A 68 2.54 -6.00 -3.36
C VAL A 68 3.63 -7.06 -3.48
N GLN A 69 3.45 -8.23 -2.85
CA GLN A 69 4.39 -9.35 -2.95
C GLN A 69 4.52 -9.87 -4.39
N HIS A 70 3.45 -9.79 -5.20
CA HIS A 70 3.47 -10.15 -6.62
C HIS A 70 4.15 -9.11 -7.53
N LEU A 71 4.45 -7.90 -7.05
CA LEU A 71 5.14 -6.90 -7.87
C LEU A 71 6.61 -7.30 -8.09
N ALA A 72 6.99 -7.64 -9.32
CA ALA A 72 8.41 -7.92 -9.63
C ALA A 72 9.29 -6.66 -9.75
N ILE A 73 8.69 -5.46 -9.84
CA ILE A 73 9.43 -4.20 -10.03
C ILE A 73 9.56 -3.49 -8.69
N ARG A 74 10.78 -3.07 -8.38
CA ARG A 74 11.07 -2.19 -7.26
C ARG A 74 10.60 -0.77 -7.58
N PRO A 75 9.67 -0.17 -6.81
CA PRO A 75 9.30 1.23 -6.98
C PRO A 75 10.39 2.16 -6.45
N ARG A 76 10.36 3.43 -6.86
CA ARG A 76 11.30 4.47 -6.37
C ARG A 76 11.05 4.86 -4.92
N TYR A 77 9.79 4.87 -4.52
CA TYR A 77 9.32 5.12 -3.17
C TYR A 77 8.04 4.32 -2.95
N PHE A 78 7.65 4.14 -1.69
CA PHE A 78 6.41 3.46 -1.34
C PHE A 78 5.67 4.25 -0.25
N ILE A 79 4.39 4.54 -0.48
CA ILE A 79 3.53 5.24 0.49
C ILE A 79 2.44 4.28 0.93
N ALA A 80 2.30 4.08 2.23
CA ALA A 80 1.17 3.36 2.81
C ALA A 80 0.36 4.30 3.69
N LYS A 81 -0.96 4.34 3.50
CA LYS A 81 -1.87 5.17 4.29
C LYS A 81 -2.71 4.35 5.27
N GLY A 82 -2.75 4.80 6.52
CA GLY A 82 -3.50 4.20 7.62
C GLY A 82 -2.63 3.28 8.48
N GLY A 83 -2.88 3.25 9.80
CA GLY A 83 -1.98 2.60 10.76
C GLY A 83 -1.74 1.11 10.49
N ILE A 84 -2.81 0.32 10.34
CA ILE A 84 -2.72 -1.13 10.08
C ILE A 84 -2.09 -1.39 8.72
N THR A 85 -2.58 -0.71 7.67
CA THR A 85 -2.05 -0.85 6.31
C THR A 85 -0.55 -0.55 6.26
N SER A 86 -0.09 0.54 6.86
CA SER A 86 1.33 0.88 6.89
C SER A 86 2.17 -0.12 7.68
N SER A 87 1.62 -0.74 8.73
CA SER A 87 2.31 -1.80 9.46
C SER A 87 2.44 -3.07 8.62
N ASP A 88 1.34 -3.50 8.00
CA ASP A 88 1.27 -4.73 7.21
C ASP A 88 2.11 -4.63 5.92
N MET A 89 2.08 -3.48 5.23
CA MET A 89 2.92 -3.25 4.07
C MET A 89 4.41 -3.33 4.44
N ALA A 90 4.83 -2.70 5.54
CA ALA A 90 6.21 -2.77 5.98
C ALA A 90 6.62 -4.19 6.38
N THR A 91 5.87 -4.82 7.28
CA THR A 91 6.30 -6.06 7.94
C THR A 91 6.02 -7.32 7.13
N LYS A 92 4.88 -7.39 6.43
CA LYS A 92 4.45 -8.58 5.67
C LYS A 92 4.79 -8.47 4.18
N ALA A 93 4.50 -7.33 3.54
CA ALA A 93 4.68 -7.20 2.09
C ALA A 93 6.14 -6.92 1.70
N LEU A 94 6.81 -6.05 2.46
CA LEU A 94 8.19 -5.64 2.23
C LEU A 94 9.21 -6.33 3.16
N SER A 95 8.75 -7.24 4.03
CA SER A 95 9.59 -8.02 4.95
C SER A 95 10.54 -7.17 5.82
N VAL A 96 10.15 -5.94 6.15
CA VAL A 96 10.99 -5.01 6.92
C VAL A 96 11.17 -5.54 8.35
N LYS A 97 12.43 -5.76 8.74
CA LYS A 97 12.81 -6.07 10.12
C LYS A 97 13.33 -4.85 10.87
N ARG A 98 14.01 -3.96 10.15
CA ARG A 98 14.60 -2.72 10.66
C ARG A 98 14.49 -1.65 9.58
N ALA A 99 14.30 -0.41 10.00
CA ALA A 99 14.31 0.76 9.14
C ALA A 99 14.89 1.94 9.90
N ILE A 100 15.50 2.88 9.18
CA ILE A 100 16.01 4.13 9.75
C ILE A 100 14.96 5.21 9.53
N VAL A 101 14.54 5.88 10.59
CA VAL A 101 13.70 7.08 10.47
C VAL A 101 14.60 8.24 10.07
N ARG A 102 14.51 8.66 8.81
CA ARG A 102 15.33 9.74 8.24
C ARG A 102 14.80 11.13 8.58
N GLY A 103 13.61 11.20 9.17
CA GLY A 103 12.93 12.43 9.57
C GLY A 103 11.45 12.39 9.20
N GLN A 104 10.88 13.55 8.90
CA GLN A 104 9.50 13.69 8.46
C GLN A 104 9.45 14.48 7.14
N ILE A 105 8.66 14.01 6.18
CA ILE A 105 8.49 14.65 4.86
C ILE A 105 7.46 15.78 4.89
N LEU A 106 6.49 15.65 5.79
CA LEU A 106 5.50 16.66 6.19
C LEU A 106 5.31 16.55 7.71
N PRO A 107 4.79 17.59 8.39
CA PRO A 107 4.50 17.53 9.83
C PRO A 107 3.68 16.28 10.20
N GLY A 108 4.24 15.42 11.03
CA GLY A 108 3.59 14.18 11.49
C GLY A 108 3.62 13.02 10.49
N ILE A 109 4.32 13.13 9.36
CA ILE A 109 4.45 12.07 8.35
C ILE A 109 5.91 11.61 8.27
N PRO A 110 6.27 10.50 8.93
CA PRO A 110 7.65 10.02 8.97
C PRO A 110 8.10 9.43 7.64
N LEU A 111 9.39 9.62 7.33
CA LEU A 111 10.08 9.05 6.19
C LEU A 111 11.08 8.01 6.68
N TRP A 112 10.94 6.78 6.20
CA TRP A 112 11.77 5.65 6.56
C TRP A 112 12.66 5.26 5.37
N GLU A 113 13.86 4.80 5.69
CA GLU A 113 14.75 4.08 4.78
C GLU A 113 14.78 2.62 5.24
N LEU A 114 14.38 1.70 4.36
CA LEU A 114 14.28 0.29 4.71
C LEU A 114 15.66 -0.36 4.82
N GLY A 115 15.86 -1.22 5.83
CA GLY A 115 17.13 -1.91 6.03
C GLY A 115 17.43 -2.97 4.96
N ALA A 116 18.68 -3.44 4.95
CA ALA A 116 19.20 -4.44 4.00
C ALA A 116 18.45 -5.77 4.00
N ASP A 117 17.80 -6.12 5.12
CA ASP A 117 17.04 -7.37 5.28
C ASP A 117 15.61 -7.29 4.72
N SER A 118 15.21 -6.13 4.19
CA SER A 118 13.90 -5.93 3.57
C SER A 118 13.90 -6.38 2.11
N ARG A 119 12.69 -6.56 1.55
CA ARG A 119 12.50 -6.90 0.14
C ARG A 119 13.14 -5.88 -0.81
N TYR A 120 13.15 -4.61 -0.43
CA TYR A 120 13.72 -3.51 -1.19
C TYR A 120 14.66 -2.67 -0.29
N PRO A 121 15.93 -3.08 -0.13
CA PRO A 121 16.92 -2.37 0.67
C PRO A 121 17.05 -0.90 0.28
N ASP A 122 17.15 0.02 1.25
CA ASP A 122 17.27 1.46 1.03
C ASP A 122 16.07 2.12 0.34
N LEU A 123 14.93 1.41 0.22
CA LEU A 123 13.71 2.00 -0.32
C LEU A 123 13.21 3.10 0.61
N THR A 124 12.81 4.23 0.03
CA THR A 124 12.09 5.27 0.75
C THR A 124 10.66 4.81 1.00
N TYR A 125 10.33 4.59 2.27
CA TYR A 125 9.01 4.18 2.72
C TYR A 125 8.36 5.29 3.56
N ILE A 126 7.14 5.68 3.20
CA ILE A 126 6.38 6.72 3.88
C ILE A 126 5.19 6.09 4.59
N VAL A 127 5.15 6.25 5.92
CA VAL A 127 3.98 5.91 6.74
C VAL A 127 3.09 7.13 6.79
N PHE A 128 1.97 7.11 6.07
CA PHE A 128 1.00 8.20 6.05
C PHE A 128 -0.11 7.93 7.07
N PRO A 129 -0.20 8.66 8.19
CA PRO A 129 -1.24 8.43 9.19
C PRO A 129 -2.63 8.77 8.64
N GLY A 130 -3.66 8.03 9.07
CA GLY A 130 -5.02 8.24 8.56
C GLY A 130 -5.66 9.58 8.96
N ASN A 131 -5.13 10.23 9.99
CA ASN A 131 -5.65 11.44 10.65
C ASN A 131 -4.74 12.66 10.56
N VAL A 132 -3.70 12.62 9.71
CA VAL A 132 -2.71 13.70 9.58
C VAL A 132 -2.79 14.34 8.20
N GLY A 133 -2.69 15.66 8.17
CA GLY A 133 -2.71 16.47 6.94
C GLY A 133 -4.11 16.94 6.54
N ASP A 134 -4.14 17.87 5.59
CA ASP A 134 -5.36 18.31 4.92
C ASP A 134 -5.75 17.36 3.76
N GLU A 135 -6.83 17.69 3.06
CA GLU A 135 -7.31 16.93 1.89
C GLU A 135 -6.29 16.83 0.75
N ASN A 136 -5.31 17.73 0.71
CA ASN A 136 -4.28 17.82 -0.33
C ASN A 136 -2.94 17.21 0.10
N ALA A 137 -2.76 16.87 1.38
CA ALA A 137 -1.47 16.48 1.94
C ALA A 137 -0.81 15.30 1.21
N LEU A 138 -1.60 14.29 0.80
CA LEU A 138 -1.08 13.17 0.02
C LEU A 138 -0.65 13.60 -1.39
N ALA A 139 -1.42 14.46 -2.05
CA ALA A 139 -1.07 14.99 -3.37
C ALA A 139 0.20 15.87 -3.30
N SER A 140 0.30 16.75 -2.29
CA SER A 140 1.49 17.56 -2.06
C SER A 140 2.74 16.71 -1.77
N LEU A 141 2.57 15.61 -1.03
CA LEU A 141 3.65 14.67 -0.74
C LEU A 141 4.14 13.96 -2.00
N VAL A 142 3.22 13.46 -2.85
CA VAL A 142 3.57 12.86 -4.14
C VAL A 142 4.29 13.87 -5.02
N ALA A 143 3.77 15.09 -5.16
CA ALA A 143 4.41 16.14 -5.96
C ALA A 143 5.85 16.45 -5.50
N LYS A 144 6.10 16.48 -4.18
CA LYS A 144 7.46 16.64 -3.62
C LYS A 144 8.40 15.48 -3.96
N LEU A 145 7.88 14.26 -4.01
CA LEU A 145 8.68 13.07 -4.36
C LEU A 145 8.99 13.02 -5.85
N GLU A 146 8.02 13.37 -6.70
CA GLU A 146 8.20 13.42 -8.17
C GLU A 146 9.17 14.55 -8.58
N ALA A 147 9.14 15.70 -7.90
CA ALA A 147 10.07 16.81 -8.17
C ALA A 147 11.54 16.54 -7.78
N ARG A 148 11.80 15.44 -7.06
CA ARG A 148 13.16 15.01 -6.65
C ARG A 148 13.73 13.90 -7.53
N GLY A 149 13.03 13.52 -8.61
CA GLY A 149 13.43 12.52 -9.58
C GLY A 149 13.82 13.08 -10.92
#